data_AF-G9BDI1-F1
#
_entry.id   AF-G9BDI1-F1
#
_cell.length_a   1.000
_cell.length_b   1.000
_cell.length_c   1.000
_cell.angle_alpha   90.00
_cell.angle_beta   90.00
_cell.angle_gamma   90.00
#
_symmetry.space_group_name_H-M   'P 1'
#
loop_
_entity.id
_entity.type
_entity.pdbx_description
1 polymer ?
#
loop_
_entity_poly.entity_id
_entity_poly.type
_entity_poly.pdbx_seq_one_letter_code
_entity_poly.pdbx_strand_id
1 'polypeptide(L)'
;LHVDLSITGCSDTDGEEAYNLDGEEVWYADFVNKRGVEPQPSFIDHISYVEGTYANAEANQQICRSNLKNSRSGMKDIPKEKDPPSTPMIYSRDVVETGAENTLICHVTGFFPAPVKVMWTKNNQNVTEGVSINVPYPNDDSSFRQTSRLEFVPQPGDIYSCSVQHPALHEPLTQMW
;
A
#
# COMPACT_ATOMS: atom_id res chain seq x y z
N LEU A 1 -7.19 -14.93 20.72
CA LEU A 1 -8.24 -14.32 19.88
C LEU A 1 -7.54 -13.80 18.65
N HIS A 2 -8.05 -14.08 17.46
CA HIS A 2 -7.49 -13.63 16.18
C HIS A 2 -8.37 -12.52 15.60
N VAL A 3 -7.80 -11.65 14.77
CA VAL A 3 -8.49 -10.51 14.13
C VAL A 3 -8.58 -10.77 12.63
N ASP A 4 -9.81 -10.90 12.14
CA ASP A 4 -10.13 -10.93 10.71
C ASP A 4 -10.63 -9.53 10.30
N LEU A 5 -9.99 -8.92 9.31
CA LEU A 5 -10.27 -7.57 8.84
C LEU A 5 -10.48 -7.53 7.33
N SER A 6 -11.70 -7.14 6.95
CA SER A 6 -12.07 -6.79 5.58
C SER A 6 -12.02 -5.27 5.39
N ILE A 7 -11.32 -4.83 4.35
CA ILE A 7 -11.20 -3.42 3.97
C ILE A 7 -11.85 -3.24 2.60
N THR A 8 -12.84 -2.34 2.52
CA THR A 8 -13.42 -1.87 1.26
C THR A 8 -13.29 -0.36 1.21
N GLY A 9 -12.47 0.13 0.29
CA GLY A 9 -12.24 1.56 0.08
C GLY A 9 -12.56 1.98 -1.35
N CYS A 10 -13.01 3.21 -1.55
CA CYS A 10 -13.16 3.78 -2.89
C CYS A 10 -12.96 5.30 -2.89
N SER A 11 -12.41 5.79 -4.00
CA SER A 11 -12.35 7.21 -4.35
C SER A 11 -13.03 7.43 -5.70
N ASP A 12 -12.83 8.60 -6.31
CA ASP A 12 -13.27 8.83 -7.69
C ASP A 12 -12.43 8.03 -8.69
N THR A 13 -11.17 7.74 -8.35
CA THR A 13 -10.19 7.09 -9.24
C THR A 13 -9.79 5.70 -8.77
N ASP A 14 -9.71 5.50 -7.46
CA ASP A 14 -9.09 4.33 -6.84
C ASP A 14 -10.15 3.45 -6.16
N GLY A 15 -9.85 2.16 -6.05
CA GLY A 15 -10.66 1.18 -5.34
C GLY A 15 -9.74 0.24 -4.57
N GLU A 16 -10.19 -0.18 -3.41
CA GLU A 16 -9.45 -1.08 -2.51
C GLU A 16 -10.40 -2.15 -1.98
N GLU A 17 -9.97 -3.41 -2.05
CA GLU A 17 -10.65 -4.53 -1.41
C GLU A 17 -9.59 -5.52 -0.92
N ALA A 18 -9.52 -5.74 0.39
CA ALA A 18 -8.51 -6.59 0.99
C ALA A 18 -9.05 -7.36 2.20
N TYR A 19 -8.59 -8.60 2.35
CA TYR A 19 -8.83 -9.45 3.51
C TYR A 19 -7.50 -9.69 4.23
N ASN A 20 -7.52 -9.51 5.55
CA ASN A 20 -6.35 -9.57 6.40
C ASN A 20 -6.63 -10.45 7.63
N LEU A 21 -5.62 -11.19 8.06
CA LEU A 21 -5.66 -12.01 9.27
C LEU A 21 -4.49 -11.60 10.18
N ASP A 22 -4.80 -11.14 11.39
CA ASP A 22 -3.83 -10.68 12.40
C ASP A 22 -2.82 -9.64 11.90
N GLY A 23 -3.23 -8.81 10.93
CA GLY A 23 -2.39 -7.76 10.37
C GLY A 23 -1.63 -8.15 9.10
N GLU A 24 -1.74 -9.41 8.67
CA GLU A 24 -1.15 -9.91 7.43
C GLU A 24 -2.20 -10.00 6.32
N GLU A 25 -1.83 -9.57 5.12
CA GLU A 25 -2.68 -9.63 3.93
C GLU A 25 -2.80 -11.10 3.47
N VAL A 26 -4.02 -11.61 3.40
CA VAL A 26 -4.28 -12.98 2.92
C VAL A 26 -4.86 -12.99 1.50
N TRP A 27 -5.58 -11.92 1.13
CA TRP A 27 -6.10 -11.71 -0.22
C TRP A 27 -6.37 -10.22 -0.50
N TYR A 28 -6.19 -9.78 -1.74
CA TYR A 28 -6.65 -8.45 -2.19
C TYR A 28 -7.07 -8.43 -3.66
N ALA A 29 -7.87 -7.44 -4.04
CA ALA A 29 -8.26 -7.21 -5.42
C ALA A 29 -7.27 -6.29 -6.14
N ASP A 30 -6.53 -6.83 -7.10
CA ASP A 30 -5.73 -6.04 -8.04
C ASP A 30 -6.64 -5.54 -9.17
N PHE A 31 -7.30 -4.40 -8.94
CA PHE A 31 -8.20 -3.79 -9.92
C PHE A 31 -7.48 -3.30 -11.19
N VAL A 32 -6.17 -3.11 -11.14
CA VAL A 32 -5.36 -2.73 -12.30
C VAL A 32 -5.22 -3.91 -13.25
N ASN A 33 -4.84 -5.07 -12.72
CA ASN A 33 -4.64 -6.30 -13.50
C ASN A 33 -5.88 -7.21 -13.54
N LYS A 34 -6.98 -6.79 -12.92
CA LYS A 34 -8.28 -7.46 -12.89
C LYS A 34 -8.25 -8.88 -12.35
N ARG A 35 -7.64 -9.06 -11.18
CA ARG A 35 -7.50 -10.38 -10.54
C ARG A 35 -7.51 -10.27 -9.01
N GLY A 36 -7.91 -11.35 -8.35
CA GLY A 36 -7.61 -11.56 -6.93
C GLY A 36 -6.14 -11.98 -6.77
N VAL A 37 -5.50 -11.52 -5.71
CA VAL A 37 -4.12 -11.85 -5.37
C VAL A 37 -4.07 -12.42 -3.96
N GLU A 38 -3.36 -13.52 -3.78
CA GLU A 38 -3.14 -14.19 -2.50
C GLU A 38 -1.65 -14.06 -2.15
N PRO A 39 -1.22 -12.97 -1.48
CA PRO A 39 0.19 -12.61 -1.30
C PRO A 39 0.91 -13.44 -0.21
N GLN A 40 0.39 -14.63 0.07
CA GLN A 40 0.85 -15.49 1.14
C GLN A 40 2.28 -16.01 0.86
N PRO A 41 3.15 -16.11 1.87
CA PRO A 41 4.48 -16.68 1.71
C PRO A 41 4.43 -18.14 1.25
N SER A 42 5.44 -18.58 0.50
CA SER A 42 5.50 -19.95 -0.03
C SER A 42 5.66 -21.06 1.02
N PHE A 43 5.98 -20.70 2.27
CA PHE A 43 6.17 -21.67 3.35
C PHE A 43 4.88 -22.05 4.09
N ILE A 44 3.75 -21.35 3.85
CA ILE A 44 2.48 -21.68 4.47
C ILE A 44 1.62 -22.56 3.57
N ASP A 45 0.74 -23.35 4.18
CA ASP A 45 -0.33 -24.02 3.45
C ASP A 45 -1.23 -22.97 2.80
N HIS A 46 -1.40 -23.07 1.49
CA HIS A 46 -2.05 -22.05 0.70
C HIS A 46 -3.54 -21.93 1.04
N ILE A 47 -3.96 -20.72 1.40
CA ILE A 47 -5.35 -20.36 1.68
C ILE A 47 -5.94 -19.78 0.41
N SER A 48 -6.95 -20.45 -0.16
CA SER A 48 -7.62 -20.02 -1.38
C SER A 48 -8.99 -19.41 -1.10
N TYR A 49 -9.36 -18.37 -1.85
CA TYR A 49 -10.70 -17.81 -1.82
C TYR A 49 -11.62 -18.42 -2.88
N VAL A 50 -12.93 -18.39 -2.62
CA VAL A 50 -13.93 -18.99 -3.52
C VAL A 50 -13.94 -18.30 -4.89
N GLU A 51 -14.25 -19.08 -5.92
CA GLU A 51 -14.45 -18.54 -7.27
C GLU A 51 -15.52 -17.43 -7.23
N GLY A 52 -15.26 -16.32 -7.93
CA GLY A 52 -16.11 -15.13 -7.92
C GLY A 52 -15.77 -14.09 -6.86
N THR A 53 -14.80 -14.33 -5.97
CA THR A 53 -14.38 -13.33 -4.96
C THR A 53 -13.96 -12.00 -5.58
N TYR A 54 -13.19 -12.02 -6.68
CA TYR A 54 -12.83 -10.79 -7.40
C TYR A 54 -14.04 -10.08 -8.03
N ALA A 55 -14.99 -10.83 -8.62
CA ALA A 55 -16.21 -10.25 -9.18
C ALA A 55 -17.09 -9.59 -8.09
N ASN A 56 -17.12 -10.17 -6.89
CA ASN A 56 -17.76 -9.56 -5.73
C ASN A 56 -17.07 -8.26 -5.33
N ALA A 57 -15.72 -8.21 -5.35
CA ALA A 57 -14.98 -6.99 -5.09
C ALA A 57 -15.32 -5.88 -6.11
N GLU A 58 -15.47 -6.21 -7.41
CA GLU A 58 -15.93 -5.24 -8.42
C GLU A 58 -17.35 -4.72 -8.13
N ALA A 59 -18.26 -5.58 -7.69
CA ALA A 59 -19.60 -5.18 -7.29
C ALA A 59 -19.58 -4.27 -6.04
N ASN A 60 -18.75 -4.62 -5.04
CA ASN A 60 -18.56 -3.81 -3.83
C ASN A 60 -18.03 -2.40 -4.16
N GLN A 61 -17.12 -2.28 -5.14
CA GLN A 61 -16.64 -0.97 -5.60
C GLN A 61 -17.73 -0.09 -6.21
N GLN A 62 -18.67 -0.68 -6.96
CA GLN A 62 -19.82 0.07 -7.50
C GLN A 62 -20.72 0.59 -6.38
N ILE A 63 -21.00 -0.27 -5.39
CA ILE A 63 -21.80 0.09 -4.20
C ILE A 63 -21.09 1.19 -3.41
N CYS A 64 -19.79 1.04 -3.13
CA CYS A 64 -19.00 2.01 -2.41
C CYS A 64 -19.07 3.39 -3.07
N ARG A 65 -18.87 3.47 -4.39
CA ARG A 65 -18.88 4.75 -5.13
C ARG A 65 -20.28 5.38 -5.16
N SER A 66 -21.33 4.57 -5.25
CA SER A 66 -22.71 5.05 -5.13
C SER A 66 -22.98 5.65 -3.75
N ASN A 67 -22.56 4.96 -2.69
CA ASN A 67 -22.68 5.43 -1.31
C ASN A 67 -21.86 6.70 -1.08
N LEU A 68 -20.63 6.76 -1.60
CA LEU A 68 -19.76 7.94 -1.52
C LEU A 68 -20.43 9.17 -2.16
N LYS A 69 -21.12 9.01 -3.29
CA LYS A 69 -21.89 10.10 -3.93
C LYS A 69 -23.03 10.60 -3.03
N ASN A 70 -23.75 9.69 -2.40
CA ASN A 70 -24.83 10.03 -1.46
C ASN A 70 -24.27 10.75 -0.23
N SER A 71 -23.21 10.21 0.39
CA SER A 71 -22.55 10.81 1.55
C SER A 71 -22.02 12.20 1.24
N ARG A 72 -21.37 12.41 0.09
CA ARG A 72 -20.91 13.74 -0.35
C ARG A 72 -22.06 14.74 -0.54
N SER A 73 -23.24 14.27 -0.92
CA SER A 73 -24.42 15.12 -1.09
C SER A 73 -25.05 15.49 0.26
N GLY A 74 -25.10 14.54 1.20
CA GLY A 74 -25.66 14.75 2.55
C GLY A 74 -24.70 15.45 3.53
N MET A 75 -23.38 15.31 3.33
CA MET A 75 -22.33 15.83 4.21
C MET A 75 -21.43 16.86 3.54
N LYS A 76 -21.98 17.60 2.56
CA LYS A 76 -21.23 18.54 1.71
C LYS A 76 -20.42 19.61 2.47
N ASP A 77 -20.85 19.95 3.69
CA ASP A 77 -20.26 21.01 4.51
C ASP A 77 -19.20 20.46 5.49
N ILE A 78 -18.99 19.14 5.55
CA ILE A 78 -17.94 18.52 6.36
C ILE A 78 -16.60 18.61 5.61
N PRO A 79 -15.56 19.23 6.20
CA PRO A 79 -14.23 19.26 5.60
C PRO A 79 -13.70 17.86 5.35
N LYS A 80 -12.96 17.68 4.25
CA LYS A 80 -12.26 16.42 4.00
C LYS A 80 -11.03 16.33 4.89
N GLU A 81 -11.00 15.32 5.74
CA GLU A 81 -9.85 14.99 6.57
C GLU A 81 -8.66 14.60 5.70
N LYS A 82 -7.49 15.07 6.12
CA LYS A 82 -6.22 14.90 5.41
C LYS A 82 -5.08 14.94 6.42
N ASP A 83 -4.50 13.78 6.66
CA ASP A 83 -3.36 13.63 7.55
C ASP A 83 -2.10 13.31 6.74
N PRO A 84 -1.03 14.12 6.87
CA PRO A 84 0.21 13.85 6.16
C PRO A 84 0.90 12.61 6.73
N PRO A 85 1.54 11.78 5.89
CA PRO A 85 2.36 10.69 6.39
C PRO A 85 3.50 11.21 7.26
N SER A 86 3.89 10.42 8.25
CA SER A 86 5.17 10.59 8.95
C SER A 86 6.35 10.42 7.98
N THR A 87 7.52 10.91 8.36
CA THR A 87 8.76 10.67 7.60
C THR A 87 8.92 9.16 7.35
N PRO A 88 9.04 8.72 6.09
CA PRO A 88 9.12 7.31 5.78
C PRO A 88 10.41 6.71 6.36
N MET A 89 10.31 5.50 6.90
CA MET A 89 11.48 4.75 7.36
C MET A 89 12.01 3.89 6.23
N ILE A 90 13.32 3.98 5.97
CA ILE A 90 13.99 3.18 4.95
C ILE A 90 15.05 2.28 5.59
N TYR A 91 15.03 0.98 5.27
CA TYR A 91 15.97 0.00 5.81
C TYR A 91 16.07 -1.24 4.90
N SER A 92 17.17 -1.99 5.01
CA SER A 92 17.31 -3.27 4.32
C SER A 92 16.66 -4.39 5.13
N ARG A 93 16.10 -5.39 4.45
CA ARG A 93 15.54 -6.59 5.08
C ARG A 93 16.62 -7.37 5.82
N ASP A 94 17.73 -7.61 5.15
CA ASP A 94 18.86 -8.39 5.63
C ASP A 94 20.10 -7.51 5.81
N VAL A 95 21.14 -8.05 6.42
CA VAL A 95 22.45 -7.39 6.52
C VAL A 95 22.97 -7.08 5.11
N VAL A 96 23.48 -5.87 4.91
CA VAL A 96 23.97 -5.43 3.61
C VAL A 96 25.31 -6.10 3.30
N GLU A 97 25.31 -6.96 2.29
CA GLU A 97 26.51 -7.58 1.73
C GLU A 97 26.65 -7.20 0.26
N THR A 98 27.81 -6.64 -0.10
CA THR A 98 28.09 -6.22 -1.48
C THR A 98 27.97 -7.41 -2.44
N GLY A 99 27.14 -7.25 -3.48
CA GLY A 99 26.94 -8.28 -4.49
C GLY A 99 25.96 -9.40 -4.12
N ALA A 100 25.41 -9.42 -2.90
CA ALA A 100 24.35 -10.34 -2.50
C ALA A 100 22.96 -9.72 -2.70
N GLU A 101 21.97 -10.51 -3.09
CA GLU A 101 20.59 -10.03 -3.22
C GLU A 101 20.03 -9.59 -1.85
N ASN A 102 19.28 -8.48 -1.84
CA ASN A 102 18.61 -7.97 -0.65
C ASN A 102 17.34 -7.20 -1.08
N THR A 103 16.57 -6.72 -0.12
CA THR A 103 15.37 -5.91 -0.35
C THR A 103 15.43 -4.65 0.51
N LEU A 104 15.34 -3.47 -0.12
CA LEU A 104 15.05 -2.24 0.59
C LEU A 104 13.56 -2.15 0.91
N ILE A 105 13.26 -1.67 2.10
CA ILE A 105 11.91 -1.50 2.62
C ILE A 105 11.71 -0.02 2.91
N CYS A 106 10.64 0.56 2.37
CA CYS A 106 10.17 1.89 2.69
C CYS A 106 8.81 1.78 3.38
N HIS A 107 8.80 2.04 4.69
CA HIS A 107 7.60 2.01 5.52
C HIS A 107 7.03 3.41 5.70
N VAL A 108 5.76 3.58 5.32
CA VAL A 108 5.01 4.84 5.37
C VAL A 108 3.81 4.65 6.28
N THR A 109 3.56 5.57 7.22
CA THR A 109 2.47 5.45 8.19
C THR A 109 1.92 6.82 8.60
N GLY A 110 0.75 6.84 9.25
CA GLY A 110 0.14 8.05 9.82
C GLY A 110 -0.59 8.91 8.80
N PHE A 111 -0.91 8.39 7.61
CA PHE A 111 -1.56 9.17 6.55
C PHE A 111 -3.03 8.86 6.39
N PHE A 112 -3.77 9.85 5.93
CA PHE A 112 -5.14 9.72 5.43
C PHE A 112 -5.41 10.80 4.38
N PRO A 113 -6.08 10.51 3.25
CA PRO A 113 -6.65 9.23 2.84
C PRO A 113 -5.64 8.29 2.18
N ALA A 114 -5.93 6.99 2.20
CA ALA A 114 -5.19 6.01 1.40
C ALA A 114 -5.58 6.03 -0.10
N PRO A 115 -4.70 5.55 -1.01
CA PRO A 115 -3.31 5.10 -0.77
C PRO A 115 -2.28 6.24 -0.89
N VAL A 116 -1.04 5.98 -0.48
CA VAL A 116 0.12 6.80 -0.89
C VAL A 116 0.69 6.33 -2.23
N LYS A 117 1.37 7.23 -2.94
CA LYS A 117 2.22 6.85 -4.09
C LYS A 117 3.68 6.88 -3.67
N VAL A 118 4.38 5.77 -3.90
CA VAL A 118 5.80 5.64 -3.58
C VAL A 118 6.61 5.53 -4.87
N MET A 119 7.70 6.29 -4.94
CA MET A 119 8.67 6.25 -6.04
C MET A 119 10.05 5.94 -5.48
N TRP A 120 10.76 5.03 -6.14
CA TRP A 120 12.14 4.69 -5.79
C TRP A 120 13.13 5.32 -6.77
N THR A 121 14.27 5.75 -6.26
CA THR A 121 15.41 6.12 -7.11
C THR A 121 16.68 5.42 -6.67
N LYS A 122 17.57 5.17 -7.64
CA LYS A 122 18.95 4.75 -7.45
C LYS A 122 19.84 5.78 -8.13
N ASN A 123 20.73 6.44 -7.39
CA ASN A 123 21.64 7.47 -7.91
C ASN A 123 20.87 8.54 -8.72
N ASN A 124 19.74 8.99 -8.17
CA ASN A 124 18.81 9.98 -8.74
C ASN A 124 18.07 9.53 -10.02
N GLN A 125 18.16 8.26 -10.40
CA GLN A 125 17.41 7.69 -11.51
C GLN A 125 16.25 6.84 -10.99
N ASN A 126 15.06 7.02 -11.56
CA ASN A 126 13.88 6.25 -11.18
C ASN A 126 14.10 4.76 -11.44
N VAL A 127 13.71 3.93 -10.47
CA VAL A 127 13.71 2.46 -10.59
C VAL A 127 12.30 1.93 -10.37
N THR A 128 11.87 1.02 -11.24
CA THR A 128 10.54 0.39 -11.17
C THR A 128 10.62 -1.13 -11.21
N GLU A 129 11.73 -1.68 -11.69
CA GLU A 129 11.98 -3.13 -11.66
C GLU A 129 12.22 -3.57 -10.22
N GLY A 130 11.64 -4.72 -9.83
CA GLY A 130 11.73 -5.22 -8.45
C GLY A 130 10.96 -4.40 -7.42
N VAL A 131 10.20 -3.37 -7.83
CA VAL A 131 9.38 -2.56 -6.93
C VAL A 131 8.04 -3.22 -6.69
N SER A 132 7.66 -3.36 -5.43
CA SER A 132 6.30 -3.72 -5.00
C SER A 132 5.80 -2.80 -3.90
N ILE A 133 4.49 -2.73 -3.73
CA ILE A 133 3.83 -2.05 -2.62
C ILE A 133 2.62 -2.86 -2.23
N ASN A 134 2.38 -2.97 -0.93
CA ASN A 134 1.23 -3.68 -0.39
C ASN A 134 -0.02 -2.79 -0.37
N VAL A 135 -1.18 -3.37 -0.08
CA VAL A 135 -2.42 -2.59 0.04
C VAL A 135 -2.41 -1.76 1.33
N PRO A 136 -3.15 -0.64 1.41
CA PRO A 136 -3.22 0.15 2.63
C PRO A 136 -3.84 -0.62 3.79
N TYR A 137 -3.14 -0.64 4.93
CA TYR A 137 -3.63 -1.25 6.15
C TYR A 137 -3.95 -0.17 7.20
N PRO A 138 -5.11 -0.20 7.88
CA PRO A 138 -5.48 0.80 8.87
C PRO A 138 -4.71 0.60 10.19
N ASN A 139 -4.36 1.69 10.83
CA ASN A 139 -3.83 1.74 12.19
C ASN A 139 -4.99 1.92 13.19
N ASP A 140 -4.71 1.70 14.48
CA ASP A 140 -5.70 1.84 15.57
C ASP A 140 -6.25 3.28 15.70
N ASP A 141 -5.50 4.28 15.21
CA ASP A 141 -5.86 5.70 15.21
C ASP A 141 -6.64 6.15 13.96
N SER A 142 -7.10 5.21 13.13
CA SER A 142 -7.79 5.44 11.85
C SER A 142 -6.93 5.99 10.70
N SER A 143 -5.63 6.22 10.92
CA SER A 143 -4.68 6.47 9.83
C SER A 143 -4.34 5.18 9.08
N PHE A 144 -3.59 5.26 7.99
CA PHE A 144 -3.13 4.12 7.22
C PHE A 144 -1.61 3.97 7.26
N ARG A 145 -1.17 2.73 6.97
CA ARG A 145 0.22 2.38 6.68
C ARG A 145 0.34 1.60 5.38
N GLN A 146 1.47 1.79 4.69
CA GLN A 146 1.88 1.02 3.52
C GLN A 146 3.39 0.81 3.54
N THR A 147 3.82 -0.31 2.96
CA THR A 147 5.20 -0.74 2.86
C THR A 147 5.53 -1.03 1.40
N SER A 148 6.39 -0.19 0.82
CA SER A 148 6.98 -0.45 -0.49
C SER A 148 8.30 -1.18 -0.34
N ARG A 149 8.60 -2.08 -1.28
CA ARG A 149 9.81 -2.89 -1.31
C ARG A 149 10.50 -2.71 -2.65
N LEU A 150 11.84 -2.73 -2.64
CA LEU A 150 12.68 -2.71 -3.84
C LEU A 150 13.71 -3.83 -3.72
N GLU A 151 13.64 -4.80 -4.62
CA GLU A 151 14.71 -5.80 -4.79
C GLU A 151 15.95 -5.13 -5.36
N PHE A 152 17.12 -5.38 -4.75
CA PHE A 152 18.37 -4.76 -5.18
C PHE A 152 19.58 -5.62 -4.84
N VAL A 153 20.68 -5.36 -5.54
CA VAL A 153 22.00 -5.90 -5.23
C VAL A 153 22.88 -4.73 -4.79
N PRO A 154 23.29 -4.63 -3.50
CA PRO A 154 24.07 -3.51 -3.00
C PRO A 154 25.42 -3.40 -3.70
N GLN A 155 25.79 -2.18 -4.08
CA GLN A 155 27.14 -1.84 -4.54
C GLN A 155 27.68 -0.63 -3.75
N PRO A 156 28.98 -0.58 -3.46
CA PRO A 156 29.58 0.57 -2.78
C PRO A 156 29.33 1.87 -3.58
N GLY A 157 28.81 2.88 -2.88
CA GLY A 157 28.52 4.19 -3.47
C GLY A 157 27.14 4.33 -4.10
N ASP A 158 26.33 3.28 -4.16
CA ASP A 158 24.92 3.41 -4.51
C ASP A 158 24.18 4.22 -3.44
N ILE A 159 23.32 5.13 -3.87
CA ILE A 159 22.41 5.89 -3.01
C ILE A 159 20.99 5.57 -3.47
N TYR A 160 20.15 5.13 -2.54
CA TYR A 160 18.74 4.87 -2.82
C TYR A 160 17.86 5.91 -2.14
N SER A 161 16.70 6.19 -2.71
CA SER A 161 15.70 7.01 -2.04
C SER A 161 14.28 6.52 -2.27
N CYS A 162 13.44 6.74 -1.27
CA CYS A 162 12.00 6.54 -1.30
C CYS A 162 11.32 7.91 -1.22
N SER A 163 10.55 8.27 -2.24
CA SER A 163 9.75 9.50 -2.31
C SER A 163 8.26 9.18 -2.21
N VAL A 164 7.58 9.79 -1.25
CA VAL A 164 6.16 9.58 -0.94
C VAL A 164 5.34 10.79 -1.38
N GLN A 165 4.37 10.58 -2.25
CA GLN A 165 3.38 11.58 -2.64
C GLN A 165 2.03 11.29 -1.96
N HIS A 166 1.40 12.33 -1.43
CA HIS A 166 0.14 12.22 -0.71
C HIS A 166 -0.67 13.54 -0.80
N PRO A 167 -2.02 13.53 -0.89
CA PRO A 167 -2.83 14.74 -1.02
C PRO A 167 -2.79 15.74 0.15
N ALA A 168 -2.21 15.35 1.28
CA ALA A 168 -1.97 16.21 2.45
C ALA A 168 -0.57 16.86 2.44
N LEU A 169 0.27 16.53 1.46
CA LEU A 169 1.60 17.09 1.29
C LEU A 169 1.63 18.12 0.15
N HIS A 170 2.38 19.21 0.34
CA HIS A 170 2.65 20.18 -0.73
C HIS A 170 3.74 19.69 -1.67
N GLU A 171 4.75 19.02 -1.13
CA GLU A 171 5.87 18.42 -1.84
C GLU A 171 6.08 16.98 -1.38
N PRO A 172 6.64 16.08 -2.21
CA PRO A 172 6.87 14.70 -1.81
C PRO A 172 7.85 14.59 -0.63
N LEU A 173 7.54 13.73 0.34
CA LEU A 173 8.48 13.40 1.42
C LEU A 173 9.50 12.39 0.90
N THR A 174 10.78 12.76 0.88
CA THR A 174 11.85 11.89 0.38
C THR A 174 12.80 11.51 1.49
N GLN A 175 13.05 10.21 1.65
CA GLN A 175 14.05 9.66 2.55
C GLN A 175 15.12 8.91 1.76
N MET A 176 16.39 9.19 2.06
CA MET A 176 17.55 8.51 1.46
C MET A 176 18.05 7.38 2.35
N TRP A 177 18.66 6.38 1.72
CA TRP A 177 19.35 5.24 2.31
C TRP A 177 20.74 5.10 1.69
#